data_AF-A0A545UGE3-F1
#
_entry.id   AF-A0A545UGE3-F1
#
_cell.length_a   1.000
_cell.length_b   1.000
_cell.length_c   1.000
_cell.angle_alpha   90.00
_cell.angle_beta   90.00
_cell.angle_gamma   90.00
#
_symmetry.space_group_name_H-M   'P 1'
#
loop_
_entity.id
_entity.type
_entity.pdbx_description
1 polymer ?
#
loop_
_entity_poly.entity_id
_entity_poly.type
_entity_poly.pdbx_seq_one_letter_code
_entity_poly.pdbx_strand_id
1 'polypeptide(L)'
;MTNHCYCGNNGSFAQCCEPLIRTAKKPLTPEQLMRSRYSAYSTGNAQYLLDTLAPEKRQLDEKAKIQQTIDSTKWIGLKIVSTEFDDSKPNQGSVEFVAFYQENGIQQLHECSRFIKQDSHWFYLDGEHLPPIKIGRNDRCFCNSGKKYKKCHGN
;
A
#
# COMPACT_ATOMS: atom_id res chain seq x y z
N MET A 1 15.25 18.01 -0.85
CA MET A 1 14.96 16.63 -0.39
C MET A 1 14.07 16.01 -1.43
N THR A 2 14.51 14.97 -2.14
CA THR A 2 13.67 14.28 -3.12
C THR A 2 12.54 13.59 -2.38
N ASN A 3 11.39 14.27 -2.36
CA ASN A 3 10.21 13.97 -1.56
C ASN A 3 9.40 12.86 -2.24
N HIS A 4 10.04 11.70 -2.46
CA HIS A 4 9.44 10.54 -3.12
C HIS A 4 8.17 10.12 -2.39
N CYS A 5 7.21 9.60 -3.14
CA CYS A 5 6.00 9.09 -2.55
C CYS A 5 6.29 7.86 -1.68
N TYR A 6 5.60 7.76 -0.53
CA TYR A 6 5.70 6.63 0.39
C TYR A 6 5.39 5.29 -0.29
N CYS A 7 4.51 5.26 -1.29
CA CYS A 7 4.14 4.06 -2.02
C CYS A 7 5.25 3.44 -2.90
N GLY A 8 6.48 3.95 -2.85
CA GLY A 8 7.61 3.46 -3.65
C GLY A 8 7.62 3.96 -5.10
N ASN A 9 6.76 4.92 -5.46
CA ASN A 9 6.85 5.60 -6.74
C ASN A 9 7.97 6.66 -6.71
N ASN A 10 8.67 6.83 -7.84
CA ASN A 10 9.72 7.83 -8.01
C ASN A 10 9.18 9.27 -8.12
N GLY A 11 7.87 9.44 -8.34
CA GLY A 11 7.22 10.75 -8.29
C GLY A 11 7.15 11.32 -6.87
N SER A 12 6.94 12.64 -6.78
CA SER A 12 6.73 13.29 -5.48
C SER A 12 5.41 12.84 -4.83
N PHE A 13 5.33 12.87 -3.48
CA PHE A 13 4.07 12.58 -2.78
C PHE A 13 2.91 13.46 -3.30
N ALA A 14 3.17 14.75 -3.51
CA ALA A 14 2.20 15.73 -4.00
C ALA A 14 1.61 15.41 -5.38
N GLN A 15 2.39 14.76 -6.25
CA GLN A 15 1.96 14.37 -7.60
C GLN A 15 1.48 12.93 -7.70
N CYS A 16 1.61 12.14 -6.62
CA CYS A 16 1.31 10.71 -6.61
C CYS A 16 0.11 10.39 -5.72
N CYS A 17 0.33 10.14 -4.42
CA CYS A 17 -0.73 9.70 -3.51
C CYS A 17 -1.43 10.84 -2.78
N GLU A 18 -0.82 12.02 -2.64
CA GLU A 18 -1.45 13.14 -1.94
C GLU A 18 -2.82 13.54 -2.53
N PRO A 19 -3.00 13.66 -3.86
CA PRO A 19 -4.29 14.03 -4.41
C PRO A 19 -5.36 12.97 -4.15
N LEU A 20 -4.98 11.68 -4.13
CA LEU A 20 -5.93 10.60 -3.81
C LEU A 20 -6.35 10.63 -2.35
N ILE A 21 -5.43 10.98 -1.44
CA ILE A 21 -5.65 10.94 0.01
C ILE A 21 -6.35 12.19 0.54
N ARG A 22 -6.00 13.37 0.00
CA ARG A 22 -6.42 14.68 0.55
C ARG A 22 -7.52 15.37 -0.26
N THR A 23 -7.85 14.87 -1.45
CA THR A 23 -8.87 15.48 -2.32
C THR A 23 -9.96 14.46 -2.69
N ALA A 24 -10.93 14.87 -3.51
CA ALA A 24 -11.98 13.98 -4.02
C ALA A 24 -11.51 13.05 -5.16
N LYS A 25 -10.24 13.12 -5.59
CA LYS A 25 -9.72 12.27 -6.67
C LYS A 25 -9.78 10.80 -6.28
N LYS A 26 -10.32 9.97 -7.18
CA LYS A 26 -10.48 8.53 -6.94
C LYS A 26 -9.38 7.74 -7.67
N PRO A 27 -8.91 6.63 -7.08
CA PRO A 27 -7.96 5.75 -7.76
C PRO A 27 -8.62 5.11 -8.97
N LEU A 28 -7.88 4.99 -10.07
CA LEU A 28 -8.39 4.44 -11.33
C LEU A 28 -8.21 2.92 -11.42
N THR A 29 -7.22 2.39 -10.70
CA THR A 29 -6.85 0.96 -10.70
C THR A 29 -6.72 0.44 -9.26
N PRO A 30 -6.83 -0.89 -9.05
CA PRO A 30 -6.60 -1.49 -7.74
C PRO A 30 -5.19 -1.22 -7.22
N GLU A 31 -4.16 -1.24 -8.08
CA GLU A 31 -2.78 -0.89 -7.69
C GLU A 31 -2.67 0.55 -7.20
N GLN A 32 -3.32 1.51 -7.87
CA GLN A 32 -3.33 2.91 -7.41
C GLN A 32 -3.97 3.03 -6.03
N LEU A 33 -5.09 2.32 -5.82
CA LEU A 33 -5.74 2.29 -4.52
C LEU A 33 -4.83 1.67 -3.45
N MET A 34 -4.24 0.50 -3.71
CA MET A 34 -3.30 -0.17 -2.81
C MET A 34 -2.16 0.77 -2.38
N ARG A 35 -1.50 1.40 -3.36
CA ARG A 35 -0.38 2.35 -3.12
C ARG A 35 -0.79 3.57 -2.29
N SER A 36 -1.97 4.12 -2.57
CA SER A 36 -2.50 5.26 -1.80
C SER A 36 -2.91 4.87 -0.38
N ARG A 37 -3.49 3.67 -0.17
CA ARG A 37 -3.77 3.13 1.18
C ARG A 37 -2.49 2.97 1.98
N TYR A 38 -1.43 2.38 1.39
CA TYR A 38 -0.12 2.30 2.06
C TYR A 38 0.41 3.69 2.47
N SER A 39 0.32 4.66 1.56
CA SER A 39 0.77 6.03 1.86
C SER A 39 -0.09 6.71 2.93
N ALA A 40 -1.38 6.36 3.02
CA ALA A 40 -2.27 6.85 4.07
C ALA A 40 -1.91 6.27 5.44
N TYR A 41 -1.52 5.00 5.54
CA TYR A 41 -0.93 4.44 6.77
C TYR A 41 0.34 5.20 7.16
N SER A 42 1.22 5.49 6.20
CA SER A 42 2.48 6.21 6.44
C SER A 42 2.30 7.68 6.81
N THR A 43 1.18 8.31 6.41
CA THR A 43 0.89 9.74 6.64
C THR A 43 -0.18 9.97 7.71
N GLY A 44 -0.69 8.90 8.31
CA GLY A 44 -1.67 8.95 9.40
C GLY A 44 -3.10 9.35 8.98
N ASN A 45 -3.49 9.12 7.72
CA ASN A 45 -4.85 9.44 7.27
C ASN A 45 -5.80 8.24 7.44
N ALA A 46 -6.25 8.03 8.67
CA ALA A 46 -7.19 6.96 9.02
C ALA A 46 -8.54 7.10 8.30
N GLN A 47 -9.00 8.33 8.04
CA GLN A 47 -10.28 8.56 7.38
C GLN A 47 -10.27 8.03 5.94
N TYR A 48 -9.20 8.31 5.19
CA TYR A 48 -9.04 7.79 3.84
C TYR A 48 -9.06 6.26 3.79
N LEU A 49 -8.42 5.61 4.76
CA LEU A 49 -8.39 4.15 4.86
C LEU A 49 -9.77 3.56 5.14
N LEU A 50 -10.58 4.23 5.98
CA LEU A 50 -11.96 3.84 6.22
C LEU A 50 -12.84 4.07 4.98
N ASP A 51 -12.71 5.22 4.32
CA ASP A 51 -13.52 5.60 3.15
C ASP A 51 -13.26 4.70 1.94
N THR A 52 -12.06 4.11 1.87
CA THR A 52 -11.67 3.19 0.80
C THR A 52 -11.74 1.70 1.20
N LEU A 53 -12.22 1.39 2.40
CA LEU A 53 -12.61 0.04 2.80
C LEU A 53 -14.00 -0.28 2.23
N ALA A 54 -14.19 -1.50 1.72
CA ALA A 54 -15.50 -1.96 1.24
C ALA A 54 -16.57 -1.75 2.31
N PRO A 55 -17.75 -1.16 1.98
CA PRO A 55 -18.77 -0.85 2.98
C PRO A 55 -19.16 -2.05 3.86
N GLU A 56 -19.22 -3.25 3.27
CA GLU A 56 -19.55 -4.50 3.97
C GLU A 56 -18.50 -4.93 5.01
N LYS A 57 -17.29 -4.38 4.96
CA LYS A 57 -16.18 -4.68 5.88
C LYS A 57 -16.00 -3.61 6.96
N ARG A 58 -16.75 -2.50 6.91
CA ARG A 58 -16.62 -1.39 7.87
C ARG A 58 -17.32 -1.76 9.18
N GLN A 59 -16.53 -2.19 10.16
CA GLN A 59 -17.00 -2.40 11.53
C GLN A 59 -17.06 -1.07 12.30
N LEU A 60 -17.83 -1.04 13.39
CA LEU A 60 -17.98 0.17 14.22
C LEU A 60 -16.65 0.65 14.82
N ASP A 61 -15.76 -0.28 15.16
CA ASP A 61 -14.44 -0.02 15.75
C ASP A 61 -13.31 0.04 14.72
N GLU A 62 -13.62 -0.05 13.43
CA GLU A 62 -12.64 -0.20 12.36
C GLU A 62 -11.68 1.00 12.29
N LYS A 63 -12.20 2.21 12.46
CA LYS A 63 -11.37 3.43 12.48
C LYS A 63 -10.37 3.41 13.63
N ALA A 64 -10.76 2.88 14.79
CA ALA A 64 -9.88 2.78 15.95
C ALA A 64 -8.77 1.74 15.71
N LYS A 65 -9.09 0.60 15.10
CA LYS A 65 -8.11 -0.41 14.68
C LYS A 65 -7.09 0.17 13.69
N ILE A 66 -7.57 0.88 12.67
CA ILE A 66 -6.71 1.57 11.70
C ILE A 66 -5.78 2.58 12.40
N GLN A 67 -6.33 3.39 13.31
CA GLN A 67 -5.55 4.38 14.05
C GLN A 67 -4.47 3.71 14.91
N GLN A 68 -4.81 2.62 15.60
CA GLN A 68 -3.84 1.86 16.37
C GLN A 68 -2.68 1.37 15.50
N THR A 69 -2.96 0.83 14.30
CA THR A 69 -1.90 0.40 13.35
C THR A 69 -1.04 1.58 12.89
N ILE A 70 -1.64 2.74 12.61
CA ILE A 70 -0.90 3.97 12.25
C ILE A 70 0.07 4.34 13.37
N ASP A 71 -0.38 4.29 14.62
CA ASP A 71 0.40 4.74 15.77
C ASP A 71 1.48 3.73 16.17
N SER A 72 1.23 2.42 15.97
CA SER A 72 2.15 1.35 16.38
C SER A 72 3.17 0.95 15.32
N THR A 73 2.88 1.20 14.03
CA THR A 73 3.64 0.58 12.93
C THR A 73 4.37 1.63 12.09
N LYS A 74 5.70 1.57 12.12
CA LYS A 74 6.55 2.41 11.28
C LYS A 74 6.82 1.73 9.93
N TRP A 75 6.05 2.11 8.92
CA TRP A 75 6.23 1.67 7.54
C TRP A 75 7.46 2.33 6.89
N ILE A 76 8.29 1.55 6.18
CA ILE A 76 9.58 1.99 5.62
C ILE A 76 9.78 1.66 4.14
N GLY A 77 8.90 0.88 3.52
CA GLY A 77 8.89 0.67 2.08
C GLY A 77 7.73 -0.19 1.60
N LEU A 78 7.43 -0.07 0.31
CA LEU A 78 6.42 -0.87 -0.38
C LEU A 78 7.00 -1.42 -1.67
N LYS A 79 6.78 -2.71 -1.92
CA LYS A 79 7.08 -3.38 -3.20
C LYS A 79 5.81 -4.02 -3.72
N ILE A 80 5.38 -3.66 -4.93
CA ILE A 80 4.35 -4.40 -5.64
C ILE A 80 5.02 -5.60 -6.32
N VAL A 81 4.44 -6.79 -6.14
CA VAL A 81 4.91 -8.05 -6.73
C VAL A 81 4.14 -8.32 -8.01
N SER A 82 2.82 -8.27 -7.95
CA SER A 82 1.93 -8.49 -9.08
C SER A 82 0.65 -7.67 -8.94
N THR A 83 -0.05 -7.47 -10.06
CA THR A 83 -1.36 -6.83 -10.09
C THR A 83 -2.18 -7.53 -11.14
N GLU A 84 -3.37 -8.00 -10.77
CA GLU A 84 -4.32 -8.61 -11.69
C GLU A 84 -5.55 -7.70 -11.78
N PHE A 85 -5.77 -7.18 -12.98
CA PHE A 85 -6.94 -6.38 -13.32
C PHE A 85 -7.07 -6.40 -14.84
N ASP A 86 -8.14 -7.01 -15.34
CA ASP A 86 -8.40 -7.14 -16.77
C ASP A 86 -9.89 -6.98 -17.09
N ASP A 87 -10.18 -6.82 -18.39
CA ASP A 87 -11.52 -6.54 -18.90
C ASP A 87 -12.50 -7.72 -18.73
N SER A 88 -12.02 -8.94 -18.42
CA SER A 88 -12.90 -10.08 -18.14
C SER A 88 -13.61 -9.95 -16.78
N LYS A 89 -12.98 -9.22 -15.84
CA LYS A 89 -13.54 -8.93 -14.51
C LYS A 89 -13.34 -7.44 -14.19
N PRO A 90 -14.04 -6.53 -14.88
CA PRO A 90 -13.78 -5.09 -14.81
C PRO A 90 -14.07 -4.47 -13.43
N ASN A 91 -14.76 -5.21 -12.56
CA ASN A 91 -15.12 -4.81 -11.21
C ASN A 91 -14.35 -5.53 -10.10
N GLN A 92 -13.35 -6.34 -10.44
CA GLN A 92 -12.51 -7.05 -9.48
C GLN A 92 -11.04 -6.83 -9.83
N GLY A 93 -10.19 -6.84 -8.82
CA GLY A 93 -8.75 -6.85 -9.04
C GLY A 93 -8.01 -7.34 -7.81
N SER A 94 -6.78 -7.79 -8.01
CA SER A 94 -5.89 -8.22 -6.94
C SER A 94 -4.56 -7.49 -7.04
N VAL A 95 -3.91 -7.28 -5.90
CA VAL A 95 -2.56 -6.71 -5.82
C VAL A 95 -1.77 -7.50 -4.79
N GLU A 96 -0.73 -8.19 -5.25
CA GLU A 96 0.26 -8.83 -4.39
C GLU A 96 1.36 -7.81 -4.08
N PHE A 97 1.67 -7.62 -2.80
CA PHE A 97 2.65 -6.64 -2.38
C PHE A 97 3.35 -7.06 -1.09
N VAL A 98 4.53 -6.47 -0.90
CA VAL A 98 5.29 -6.57 0.32
C VAL A 98 5.46 -5.19 0.93
N ALA A 99 4.89 -5.00 2.11
CA ALA A 99 5.05 -3.81 2.91
C ALA A 99 6.11 -4.07 4.00
N PHE A 100 7.13 -3.22 4.03
CA PHE A 100 8.23 -3.31 4.98
C PHE A 100 7.98 -2.35 6.12
N TYR A 101 8.21 -2.81 7.34
CA TYR A 101 8.04 -2.02 8.56
C TYR A 101 9.17 -2.29 9.56
N GLN A 102 9.37 -1.34 10.46
CA GLN A 102 10.41 -1.41 11.49
C GLN A 102 9.82 -1.92 12.81
N GLU A 103 10.21 -3.13 13.19
CA GLU A 103 9.86 -3.78 14.46
C GLU A 103 10.96 -4.79 14.82
N ASN A 104 11.73 -4.51 15.89
CA ASN A 104 12.90 -5.32 16.29
C ASN A 104 13.83 -5.70 15.11
N GLY A 105 14.02 -4.76 14.19
CA GLY A 105 14.64 -5.00 12.89
C GLY A 105 13.69 -4.63 11.75
N ILE A 106 14.00 -5.11 10.54
CA ILE A 106 13.15 -4.92 9.37
C ILE A 106 12.31 -6.16 9.19
N GLN A 107 11.00 -5.98 9.24
CA GLN A 107 10.01 -7.02 9.00
C GLN A 107 9.30 -6.80 7.67
N GLN A 108 8.58 -7.83 7.21
CA GLN A 108 7.77 -7.74 6.00
C GLN A 108 6.38 -8.32 6.23
N LEU A 109 5.38 -7.61 5.73
CA LEU A 109 4.02 -8.09 5.51
C LEU A 109 3.89 -8.39 4.02
N HIS A 110 3.76 -9.67 3.67
CA HIS A 110 3.47 -10.10 2.30
C HIS A 110 1.98 -10.46 2.21
N GLU A 111 1.25 -9.79 1.32
CA GLU A 111 -0.19 -9.96 1.19
C GLU A 111 -0.61 -9.92 -0.28
N CYS A 112 -1.63 -10.71 -0.63
CA CYS A 112 -2.42 -10.52 -1.83
C CYS A 112 -3.77 -9.90 -1.46
N SER A 113 -3.92 -8.60 -1.69
CA SER A 113 -5.17 -7.86 -1.44
C SER A 113 -6.13 -8.02 -2.61
N ARG A 114 -7.42 -8.19 -2.31
CA ARG A 114 -8.53 -8.15 -3.25
C ARG A 114 -9.24 -6.81 -3.19
N PHE A 115 -9.64 -6.33 -4.35
CA PHE A 115 -10.33 -5.06 -4.55
C PHE A 115 -11.59 -5.27 -5.37
N ILE A 116 -12.61 -4.47 -5.06
CA ILE A 116 -13.88 -4.46 -5.80
C ILE A 116 -14.18 -3.05 -6.28
N LYS A 117 -14.83 -2.95 -7.44
CA LYS A 117 -15.33 -1.68 -7.99
C LYS A 117 -16.84 -1.61 -7.84
N GLN A 118 -17.33 -0.60 -7.13
CA GLN A 118 -18.76 -0.31 -6.93
C GLN A 118 -19.01 1.15 -7.29
N ASP A 119 -20.05 1.42 -8.09
CA ASP A 119 -20.38 2.77 -8.55
C ASP A 119 -19.19 3.54 -9.13
N SER A 120 -18.36 2.85 -9.92
CA SER A 120 -17.10 3.35 -10.50
C SER A 120 -15.97 3.67 -9.51
N HIS A 121 -16.10 3.27 -8.24
CA HIS A 121 -15.12 3.48 -7.18
C HIS A 121 -14.49 2.16 -6.75
N TRP A 122 -13.15 2.14 -6.64
CA TRP A 122 -12.43 0.99 -6.07
C TRP A 122 -12.46 1.02 -4.54
N PHE A 123 -12.64 -0.15 -3.95
CA PHE A 123 -12.57 -0.40 -2.52
C PHE A 123 -11.67 -1.60 -2.22
N TYR A 124 -10.96 -1.54 -1.11
CA TYR A 124 -10.27 -2.70 -0.54
C TYR A 124 -11.30 -3.62 0.09
N LEU A 125 -11.30 -4.89 -0.32
CA LEU A 125 -12.22 -5.89 0.21
C LEU A 125 -11.58 -6.63 1.38
N ASP A 126 -10.50 -7.35 1.14
CA ASP A 126 -9.70 -8.05 2.13
C ASP A 126 -8.37 -8.46 1.52
N GLY A 127 -7.54 -9.19 2.26
CA GLY A 127 -6.30 -9.73 1.74
C GLY A 127 -5.92 -11.03 2.43
N GLU A 128 -5.14 -11.83 1.70
CA GLU A 128 -4.57 -13.08 2.16
C GLU A 128 -3.10 -12.87 2.52
N HIS A 129 -2.71 -13.24 3.75
CA HIS A 129 -1.32 -13.22 4.17
C HIS A 129 -0.54 -14.34 3.48
N LEU A 130 0.55 -13.96 2.81
CA LEU A 130 1.43 -14.86 2.09
C LEU A 130 2.76 -15.06 2.82
N PRO A 131 3.50 -16.15 2.52
CA PRO A 131 4.82 -16.35 3.09
C PRO A 131 5.80 -15.22 2.74
N PRO A 132 6.71 -14.84 3.67
CA PRO A 132 7.85 -13.96 3.43
C PRO A 132 8.58 -14.20 2.09
N ILE A 133 8.83 -13.14 1.30
CA ILE A 133 9.68 -13.27 0.10
C ILE A 133 11.16 -13.02 0.42
N LYS A 134 12.04 -13.62 -0.39
CA LYS A 134 13.47 -13.31 -0.36
C LYS A 134 13.76 -12.16 -1.33
N ILE A 135 14.37 -11.09 -0.84
CA ILE A 135 14.86 -10.00 -1.69
C ILE A 135 16.22 -10.39 -2.25
N GLY A 136 16.35 -10.36 -3.58
CA GLY A 136 17.61 -10.64 -4.25
C GLY A 136 18.65 -9.58 -3.90
N ARG A 137 19.91 -10.00 -3.68
CA ARG A 137 21.02 -9.08 -3.34
C ARG A 137 21.19 -7.94 -4.35
N ASN A 138 20.86 -8.18 -5.62
CA ASN A 138 20.99 -7.22 -6.71
C ASN A 138 19.68 -6.47 -7.03
N ASP A 139 18.57 -6.81 -6.40
CA ASP A 139 17.28 -6.13 -6.59
C ASP A 139 17.35 -4.69 -6.11
N ARG A 140 16.44 -3.83 -6.60
CA ARG A 140 16.29 -2.49 -6.06
C ARG A 140 15.81 -2.57 -4.61
N CYS A 141 16.39 -1.76 -3.75
CA CYS A 141 16.02 -1.75 -2.35
C CYS A 141 14.60 -1.18 -2.16
N PHE A 142 13.81 -1.78 -1.28
CA PHE A 142 12.42 -1.39 -0.99
C PHE A 142 12.27 0.02 -0.41
N CYS A 143 13.32 0.60 0.16
CA CYS A 143 13.28 1.95 0.75
C CYS A 143 13.28 3.08 -0.28
N ASN A 144 13.16 2.74 -1.57
CA ASN A 144 13.17 3.65 -2.70
C ASN A 144 14.42 4.56 -2.80
N SER A 145 15.55 4.13 -2.23
CA SER A 145 16.83 4.86 -2.30
C SER A 145 17.48 4.83 -3.69
N GLY A 146 16.90 4.09 -4.65
CA GLY A 146 17.50 3.79 -5.95
C GLY A 146 18.68 2.81 -5.88
N LYS A 147 19.20 2.45 -4.71
CA LYS A 147 20.35 1.54 -4.56
C LYS A 147 19.94 0.07 -4.68
N LYS A 148 20.90 -0.80 -5.01
CA LYS A 148 20.74 -2.26 -4.89
C LYS A 148 20.58 -2.65 -3.42
N TYR A 149 19.80 -3.69 -3.12
CA TYR A 149 19.53 -4.15 -1.76
C TYR A 149 20.83 -4.37 -0.95
N LYS A 150 21.81 -5.08 -1.51
CA LYS A 150 23.13 -5.32 -0.87
C LYS A 150 23.97 -4.07 -0.59
N LYS A 151 23.61 -2.92 -1.16
CA LYS A 151 24.29 -1.62 -0.95
C LYS A 151 23.43 -0.68 -0.09
N CYS A 152 22.38 -1.21 0.53
CA CYS A 152 21.43 -0.45 1.32
C CYS A 152 21.04 -1.22 2.59
N HIS A 153 20.10 -2.17 2.50
CA HIS A 153 19.55 -2.90 3.66
C HIS A 153 19.92 -4.39 3.69
N GLY A 154 20.67 -4.89 2.70
CA GLY A 154 21.13 -6.28 2.61
C GLY A 154 22.57 -6.47 3.08
N ASN A 155 23.01 -5.69 4.07
CA ASN A 155 24.31 -5.91 4.74
C ASN A 155 24.22 -7.15 5.62
#